data_AF-A0A2V7BM12-F1
#
_entry.id   AF-A0A2V7BM12-F1
#
_cell.length_a   1.000
_cell.length_b   1.000
_cell.length_c   1.000
_cell.angle_alpha   90.00
_cell.angle_beta   90.00
_cell.angle_gamma   90.00
#
_symmetry.space_group_name_H-M   'P 1'
#
loop_
_entity.id
_entity.type
_entity.pdbx_description
1 polymer ?
#
loop_
_entity_poly.entity_id
_entity_poly.type
_entity_poly.pdbx_seq_one_letter_code
_entity_poly.pdbx_strand_id
1 'polypeptide(L)'
;MSRHAAVADRMADAVVKRLTLRKIADIKDEKAARAAVRSVVLDNLAAEEQLDADARKLLMDHAKQIKDSAADYRQLLGKVKEKLARDRGFIL
;
A
#
# COMPACT_ATOMS: atom_id res chain seq x y z
N MET A 1 -11.58 12.14 -10.84
CA MET A 1 -10.66 11.95 -9.69
C MET A 1 -10.29 10.48 -9.61
N SER A 2 -9.01 10.11 -9.51
CA SER A 2 -8.62 8.70 -9.39
C SER A 2 -9.18 8.12 -8.08
N ARG A 3 -9.53 6.83 -8.08
CA ARG A 3 -10.07 6.15 -6.88
C ARG A 3 -9.13 6.28 -5.68
N HIS A 4 -7.82 6.30 -5.93
CA HIS A 4 -6.76 6.46 -4.91
C HIS A 4 -6.72 7.86 -4.32
N ALA A 5 -6.97 8.90 -5.11
CA ALA A 5 -7.07 10.27 -4.59
C ALA A 5 -8.22 10.42 -3.58
N ALA A 6 -9.40 9.88 -3.90
CA ALA A 6 -10.55 9.94 -3.01
C ALA A 6 -10.36 9.15 -1.70
N VAL A 7 -9.61 8.04 -1.75
CA VAL A 7 -9.25 7.27 -0.55
C VAL A 7 -8.23 8.02 0.29
N ALA A 8 -7.20 8.60 -0.33
CA ALA A 8 -6.18 9.38 0.35
C ALA A 8 -6.77 10.61 1.07
N ASP A 9 -7.72 11.31 0.43
CA ASP A 9 -8.42 12.44 1.05
C ASP A 9 -9.20 12.02 2.31
N ARG A 10 -9.98 10.94 2.23
CA ARG A 10 -10.73 10.43 3.39
C ARG A 10 -9.82 9.95 4.52
N MET A 11 -8.71 9.29 4.17
CA MET A 11 -7.73 8.85 5.16
C MET A 11 -7.04 10.04 5.84
N ALA A 12 -6.63 11.05 5.08
CA ALA A 12 -6.03 12.26 5.62
C ALA A 12 -6.96 12.95 6.63
N ASP A 13 -8.23 13.10 6.27
CA ASP A 13 -9.25 13.67 7.15
C ASP A 13 -9.42 12.85 8.45
N ALA A 14 -9.50 11.52 8.32
CA ALA A 14 -9.67 10.64 9.47
C ALA A 14 -8.46 10.64 10.41
N VAL A 15 -7.23 10.67 9.86
CA VAL A 15 -5.99 10.68 10.63
C VAL A 15 -5.85 12.01 11.40
N VAL A 16 -5.97 13.14 10.69
CA VAL A 16 -5.86 14.46 11.32
C VAL A 16 -6.92 14.63 12.40
N LYS A 17 -8.17 14.25 12.13
CA LYS A 17 -9.25 14.28 13.12
C LYS A 17 -8.97 13.41 14.36
N ARG A 18 -8.38 12.21 14.20
CA ARG A 18 -8.06 11.35 15.35
C ARG A 18 -6.89 11.90 16.18
N LEU A 19 -5.89 12.47 15.53
CA LEU A 19 -4.73 13.06 16.20
C LEU A 19 -5.12 14.24 17.08
N THR A 20 -6.01 15.11 16.57
CA THR A 20 -6.52 16.27 17.32
C THR A 20 -7.49 15.83 18.42
N LEU A 21 -8.45 14.95 18.14
CA LEU A 21 -9.42 14.47 19.14
C LEU A 21 -8.76 13.77 20.33
N ARG A 22 -7.71 12.98 20.06
CA ARG A 22 -6.97 12.27 21.11
C ARG A 22 -5.90 13.14 21.78
N LYS A 23 -5.75 14.40 21.36
CA LYS A 23 -4.73 15.34 21.84
C LYS A 23 -3.30 14.77 21.76
N ILE A 24 -3.04 13.95 20.74
CA ILE A 24 -1.72 13.33 20.50
C ILE A 24 -0.80 14.30 19.74
N ALA A 25 -1.38 15.23 18.97
CA ALA A 25 -0.65 16.27 18.27
C ALA A 25 -1.39 17.61 18.36
N ASP A 26 -0.65 18.70 18.55
CA ASP A 26 -1.16 20.06 18.44
C ASP A 26 -0.91 20.57 17.02
N ILE A 27 -1.97 20.65 16.21
CA ILE A 27 -1.89 20.95 14.79
C ILE A 27 -2.28 22.42 14.58
N LYS A 28 -1.28 23.25 14.27
CA LYS A 28 -1.47 24.68 14.01
C LYS A 28 -2.07 24.97 12.63
N ASP A 29 -1.69 24.17 11.62
CA ASP A 29 -2.23 24.26 10.26
C ASP A 29 -2.80 22.90 9.84
N GLU A 30 -4.12 22.79 9.94
CA GLU A 30 -4.85 21.57 9.61
C GLU A 30 -4.78 21.26 8.11
N LYS A 31 -4.72 22.28 7.25
CA LYS A 31 -4.68 22.11 5.80
C LYS A 31 -3.32 21.55 5.38
N ALA A 32 -2.23 22.08 5.93
CA ALA A 32 -0.89 21.54 5.71
C ALA A 32 -0.75 20.11 6.23
N ALA A 33 -1.30 19.82 7.43
CA ALA A 33 -1.28 18.47 7.99
C ALA A 33 -2.05 17.46 7.12
N ARG A 34 -3.25 17.81 6.65
CA ARG A 34 -4.02 16.97 5.73
C ARG A 34 -3.27 16.74 4.41
N ALA A 35 -2.65 17.78 3.85
CA ALA A 35 -1.86 17.65 2.63
C ALA A 35 -0.66 16.71 2.80
N ALA A 36 0.04 16.80 3.92
CA ALA A 36 1.17 15.91 4.24
C ALA A 36 0.72 14.44 4.35
N VAL A 37 -0.33 14.17 5.13
CA VAL A 37 -0.88 12.80 5.27
C VAL A 37 -1.36 12.27 3.92
N ARG A 38 -2.05 13.11 3.14
CA ARG A 38 -2.52 12.73 1.80
C ARG A 38 -1.38 12.33 0.88
N SER A 39 -0.28 13.08 0.86
CA SER A 39 0.91 12.75 0.06
C SER A 39 1.45 11.38 0.44
N VAL A 40 1.68 11.14 1.74
CA VAL A 40 2.20 9.86 2.24
C VAL A 40 1.28 8.69 1.87
N VAL A 41 -0.04 8.86 1.99
CA VAL A 41 -1.00 7.80 1.61
C VAL A 41 -0.96 7.53 0.11
N LEU A 42 -0.86 8.55 -0.73
CA LEU A 42 -0.75 8.38 -2.18
C LEU A 42 0.55 7.67 -2.57
N ASP A 43 1.67 8.04 -1.96
CA ASP A 43 2.96 7.42 -2.22
C ASP A 43 2.95 5.93 -1.84
N ASN A 44 2.32 5.60 -0.70
CA ASN A 44 2.15 4.21 -0.28
C ASN A 44 1.25 3.41 -1.24
N LEU A 45 0.12 3.97 -1.67
CA LEU A 45 -0.77 3.30 -2.62
C LEU A 45 -0.09 3.06 -3.97
N ALA A 46 0.72 4.02 -4.45
CA ALA A 46 1.51 3.85 -5.66
C ALA A 46 2.59 2.77 -5.49
N ALA A 47 3.25 2.71 -4.33
CA ALA A 47 4.22 1.67 -4.03
C ALA A 47 3.57 0.28 -3.93
N GLU A 48 2.36 0.17 -3.37
CA GLU A 48 1.57 -1.07 -3.36
C GLU A 48 1.21 -1.52 -4.78
N GLU A 49 0.77 -0.62 -5.66
CA GLU A 49 0.49 -0.97 -7.07
C GLU A 49 1.75 -1.49 -7.78
N GLN A 50 2.90 -0.87 -7.53
CA GLN A 50 4.17 -1.32 -8.10
C GLN A 50 4.58 -2.68 -7.55
N LEU A 51 4.39 -2.92 -6.24
CA LEU A 51 4.66 -4.21 -5.61
C LEU A 51 3.79 -5.31 -6.21
N ASP A 52 2.53 -5.02 -6.49
CA ASP A 52 1.61 -5.92 -7.17
C ASP A 52 2.05 -6.25 -8.60
N ALA A 53 2.51 -5.25 -9.34
CA ALA A 53 3.05 -5.44 -10.69
C ALA A 53 4.32 -6.30 -10.68
N ASP A 54 5.23 -6.03 -9.76
CA ASP A 54 6.49 -6.77 -9.60
C ASP A 54 6.23 -8.22 -9.20
N ALA A 55 5.30 -8.45 -8.27
CA ALA A 55 4.89 -9.80 -7.85
C ALA A 55 4.30 -10.59 -9.03
N ARG A 56 3.46 -9.97 -9.86
CA ARG A 56 2.91 -10.60 -11.07
C ARG A 56 4.00 -10.94 -12.08
N LYS A 57 4.93 -10.02 -12.34
CA LYS A 57 6.05 -10.25 -13.26
C LYS A 57 6.91 -11.42 -12.79
N LEU A 58 7.26 -11.46 -11.50
CA LEU A 58 8.03 -12.56 -10.93
C LEU A 58 7.32 -13.89 -11.09
N LEU A 59 6.01 -13.96 -10.87
CA LEU A 59 5.24 -15.18 -11.12
C LEU A 59 5.19 -15.58 -12.59
N MET A 60 5.13 -14.62 -13.53
CA MET A 60 5.16 -14.91 -14.96
C MET A 60 6.52 -15.47 -15.38
N ASP A 61 7.61 -14.92 -14.86
CA ASP A 61 8.97 -15.40 -15.12
C ASP A 61 9.18 -16.83 -14.59
N HIS A 62 8.52 -17.16 -13.47
CA HIS A 62 8.49 -18.51 -12.90
C HIS A 62 7.31 -19.38 -13.38
N ALA A 63 6.43 -18.89 -14.26
CA ALA A 63 5.21 -19.60 -14.64
C ALA A 63 5.48 -20.93 -15.35
N LYS A 64 6.60 -21.05 -16.08
CA LYS A 64 7.04 -22.33 -16.66
C LYS A 64 7.38 -23.37 -15.58
N GLN A 65 8.07 -22.96 -14.52
CA GLN A 65 8.42 -23.84 -13.39
C GLN A 65 7.19 -24.16 -12.51
N ILE A 66 6.24 -23.24 -12.41
CA ILE A 66 4.97 -23.40 -11.68
C ILE A 66 3.96 -24.25 -12.48
N LYS A 67 4.09 -24.39 -13.80
CA LYS A 67 3.19 -25.26 -14.59
C LYS A 67 3.54 -26.74 -14.42
N ASP A 68 4.81 -27.04 -14.18
CA ASP A 68 5.33 -28.42 -14.00
C ASP A 68 5.16 -28.94 -12.58
N SER A 69 5.03 -28.04 -11.59
CA SER A 69 4.67 -28.36 -10.22
C SER A 69 3.20 -27.96 -10.04
N ALA A 70 2.27 -28.87 -9.74
CA ALA A 70 0.84 -28.57 -9.55
C ALA A 70 0.53 -27.67 -8.32
N ALA A 71 1.36 -26.67 -8.06
CA ALA A 71 1.26 -25.70 -7.01
C ALA A 71 0.22 -24.64 -7.36
N ASP A 72 -0.68 -24.42 -6.43
CA ASP A 72 -1.80 -23.50 -6.55
C ASP A 72 -1.30 -22.05 -6.69
N TYR A 73 -1.33 -21.52 -7.91
CA TYR A 73 -0.80 -20.21 -8.32
C TYR A 73 -1.19 -19.08 -7.37
N ARG A 74 -2.41 -19.15 -6.81
CA ARG A 74 -2.94 -18.17 -5.86
C ARG A 74 -2.17 -18.14 -4.54
N GLN A 75 -1.75 -19.30 -4.03
CA GLN A 75 -0.96 -19.37 -2.80
C GLN A 75 0.46 -18.84 -3.02
N LEU A 76 1.06 -19.13 -4.18
CA LEU A 76 2.38 -18.61 -4.55
C LEU A 76 2.38 -17.09 -4.68
N LEU A 77 1.35 -16.51 -5.31
CA LEU A 77 1.18 -15.06 -5.37
C LEU A 77 1.11 -14.42 -4.00
N GLY A 78 0.34 -15.01 -3.07
CA GLY A 78 0.28 -14.55 -1.68
C GLY A 78 1.67 -14.52 -1.02
N LYS A 79 2.41 -15.63 -1.10
CA LYS A 79 3.75 -15.75 -0.48
C LYS A 79 4.78 -14.79 -1.09
N VAL A 80 4.75 -14.59 -2.41
CA VAL A 80 5.66 -13.67 -3.11
C VAL A 80 5.36 -12.22 -2.71
N LYS A 81 4.08 -11.83 -2.68
CA LYS A 81 3.68 -10.51 -2.18
C LYS A 81 4.14 -10.28 -0.75
N GLU A 82 3.94 -11.26 0.12
CA GLU A 82 4.31 -11.18 1.53
C GLU A 82 5.83 -11.06 1.73
N LYS A 83 6.63 -11.76 0.90
CA LYS A 83 8.09 -11.62 0.89
C LYS A 83 8.52 -10.25 0.39
N LEU A 84 7.98 -9.79 -0.74
CA LEU A 84 8.28 -8.47 -1.29
C LEU A 84 7.89 -7.33 -0.36
N ALA A 85 6.76 -7.45 0.34
CA ALA A 85 6.31 -6.48 1.32
C ALA A 85 7.30 -6.38 2.50
N ARG A 86 7.69 -7.54 3.07
CA ARG A 86 8.70 -7.60 4.14
C ARG A 86 10.04 -7.00 3.72
N ASP A 87 10.55 -7.35 2.54
CA ASP A 87 11.84 -6.88 2.03
C ASP A 87 11.84 -5.37 1.77
N ARG A 88 10.69 -4.78 1.43
CA ARG A 88 10.52 -3.34 1.19
C ARG A 88 10.03 -2.55 2.42
N GLY A 89 9.84 -3.21 3.56
CA GLY A 89 9.40 -2.58 4.80
C GLY A 89 7.90 -2.25 4.87
N PHE A 90 7.07 -2.82 3.99
CA PHE A 90 5.61 -2.73 4.06
C PHE A 90 5.07 -3.81 5.01
N ILE A 91 4.14 -3.42 5.89
CA ILE A 91 3.36 -4.36 6.71
C ILE A 91 2.01 -4.55 6.00
N LEU A 92 1.74 -5.77 5.52
CA LEU A 92 0.47 -6.18 4.92
C LEU A 92 -0.61 -6.45 5.98
#